data_AF-A0A0H3HIL8-F1
#
_entry.id   AF-A0A0H3HIL8-F1
#
_cell.length_a   1.000
_cell.length_b   1.000
_cell.length_c   1.000
_cell.angle_alpha   90.00
_cell.angle_beta   90.00
_cell.angle_gamma   90.00
#
_symmetry.space_group_name_H-M   'P 1'
#
loop_
_entity.id
_entity.type
_entity.pdbx_description
1 polymer ?
#
loop_
_entity_poly.entity_id
_entity_poly.type
_entity_poly.pdbx_seq_one_letter_code
_entity_poly.pdbx_strand_id
1 'polypeptide(L)'
;MANLKEQAQWEDGVYQLETSDPVIGGPDGIDNLQAKQLANRTKYLKQQQESHASAVDPHPQYATKTDLSQRLADLVGQSPSTLDTLNELAKALGNDPNFATTMTNALSQKAPLDSPTFTGAPKGTTPAPLDSSTRMATTEFVRRALGNVNFASYISSQKLTASQAGSCINFWGGAAATFALPAVSTMPLGGTFLFNNSSDAPLTIVRDGNDSILLNGGNPSATLTLGDSLLLVAVPPGQWIAAGGSAQLPFSSVMAGPNWSTASQFDNSARLATTAFVQRALGSFSGAVDAESAITLKAGQAGMVVYSTKSPTVTLPLVSTVPEGAAFFIAAAGTIVTQGSDVIYNASGSAVGASYVTGPTPTSPAPALVVRNGGVWQILMGSSALKGDNLFAATLAIPGFSKFPNGLILQWGSFMSSGTGNPNATVTFPIAFPNACLGLSPTIGGGSIGNFTVQTYAAFKTGATLSCQNNAGMSGGVGGNYFAIGF
;
A
#
# COMPACT_ATOMS: atom_id res chain seq x y z
N MET A 1 -99.45 -89.98 39.07
CA MET A 1 -99.40 -89.79 40.54
C MET A 1 -100.30 -88.61 40.87
N ALA A 2 -101.22 -88.76 41.83
CA ALA A 2 -102.24 -87.76 42.14
C ALA A 2 -101.73 -86.81 43.24
N ASN A 3 -101.26 -85.62 42.87
CA ASN A 3 -100.90 -84.58 43.82
C ASN A 3 -102.14 -83.83 44.31
N LEU A 4 -102.10 -83.30 45.54
CA LEU A 4 -103.14 -82.38 46.02
C LEU A 4 -103.14 -81.09 45.18
N LYS A 5 -104.34 -80.61 44.84
CA LYS A 5 -104.49 -79.36 44.09
C LYS A 5 -104.37 -78.18 45.06
N GLU A 6 -103.21 -77.54 45.03
CA GLU A 6 -102.93 -76.36 45.86
C GLU A 6 -103.53 -75.09 45.26
N GLN A 7 -104.21 -74.31 46.08
CA GLN A 7 -104.73 -72.98 45.76
C GLN A 7 -104.00 -71.94 46.62
N ALA A 8 -103.70 -70.77 46.05
CA ALA A 8 -103.06 -69.69 46.80
C ALA A 8 -104.10 -68.94 47.64
N GLN A 9 -104.56 -69.60 48.70
CA GLN A 9 -105.53 -69.04 49.64
C GLN A 9 -105.02 -69.21 51.06
N TRP A 10 -105.28 -68.21 51.89
CA TRP A 10 -105.04 -68.32 53.31
C TRP A 10 -106.18 -69.11 53.95
N GLU A 11 -105.86 -70.25 54.52
CA GLU A 11 -106.81 -71.07 55.30
C GLU A 11 -106.74 -70.62 56.76
N ASP A 12 -107.87 -70.26 57.35
CA ASP A 12 -107.94 -69.72 58.72
C ASP A 12 -107.46 -70.72 59.78
N GLY A 13 -107.53 -72.01 59.47
CA GLY A 13 -107.07 -73.10 60.33
C GLY A 13 -106.64 -74.32 59.52
N VAL A 14 -105.91 -75.21 60.18
CA VAL A 14 -105.68 -76.57 59.69
C VAL A 14 -106.61 -77.46 60.49
N TYR A 15 -107.52 -78.15 59.80
CA TYR A 15 -108.49 -79.05 60.39
C TYR A 15 -107.79 -80.08 61.28
N GLN A 16 -108.42 -80.54 62.35
CA GLN A 16 -107.93 -81.65 63.16
C GLN A 16 -108.79 -82.87 62.85
N LEU A 17 -108.18 -83.96 62.40
CA LEU A 17 -108.91 -85.22 62.22
C LEU A 17 -109.47 -85.68 63.56
N GLU A 18 -110.76 -85.91 63.59
CA GLU A 18 -111.49 -86.41 64.75
C GLU A 18 -111.62 -87.93 64.70
N THR A 19 -111.77 -88.57 65.86
CA THR A 19 -111.92 -90.04 65.92
C THR A 19 -113.19 -90.56 65.24
N SER A 20 -114.16 -89.69 64.97
CA SER A 20 -115.38 -90.01 64.23
C SER A 20 -115.26 -89.83 62.71
N ASP A 21 -114.15 -89.29 62.22
CA ASP A 21 -114.02 -88.99 60.80
C ASP A 21 -113.81 -90.27 59.99
N PRO A 22 -114.52 -90.43 58.85
CA PRO A 22 -114.34 -91.59 57.99
C PRO A 22 -113.02 -91.50 57.22
N VAL A 23 -112.30 -92.61 57.08
CA VAL A 23 -111.04 -92.68 56.30
C VAL A 23 -111.37 -92.57 54.81
N ILE A 24 -111.39 -91.34 54.30
CA ILE A 24 -111.77 -91.02 52.92
C ILE A 24 -110.64 -90.23 52.27
N GLY A 25 -109.98 -90.87 51.30
CA GLY A 25 -109.02 -90.23 50.41
C GLY A 25 -109.67 -89.48 49.24
N GLY A 26 -108.85 -88.99 48.32
CA GLY A 26 -109.30 -88.19 47.17
C GLY A 26 -109.22 -86.69 47.40
N PRO A 27 -109.57 -85.86 46.39
CA PRO A 27 -109.32 -84.41 46.39
C PRO A 27 -110.04 -83.61 47.48
N ASP A 28 -111.20 -84.13 47.91
CA ASP A 28 -112.08 -83.53 48.92
C ASP A 28 -112.37 -84.52 50.07
N GLY A 29 -111.57 -85.59 50.16
CA GLY A 29 -111.62 -86.53 51.27
C GLY A 29 -111.04 -85.92 52.54
N ILE A 30 -111.62 -86.27 53.69
CA ILE A 30 -111.30 -85.66 54.99
C ILE A 30 -109.85 -85.91 55.40
N ASP A 31 -109.28 -87.07 55.04
CA ASP A 31 -107.89 -87.47 55.31
C ASP A 31 -106.86 -86.50 54.69
N ASN A 32 -107.23 -85.87 53.56
CA ASN A 32 -106.37 -84.95 52.83
C ASN A 32 -106.63 -83.47 53.16
N LEU A 33 -107.65 -83.17 53.96
CA LEU A 33 -108.08 -81.80 54.23
C LEU A 33 -106.98 -80.98 54.93
N GLN A 34 -106.36 -81.55 55.97
CA GLN A 34 -105.28 -80.89 56.72
C GLN A 34 -104.08 -80.56 55.81
N ALA A 35 -103.66 -81.54 55.00
CA ALA A 35 -102.54 -81.40 54.09
C ALA A 35 -102.85 -80.38 52.97
N LYS A 36 -104.08 -80.38 52.43
CA LYS A 36 -104.55 -79.41 51.46
C LYS A 36 -104.55 -78.00 52.04
N GLN A 37 -105.03 -77.82 53.27
CA GLN A 37 -105.06 -76.51 53.93
C GLN A 37 -103.65 -75.96 54.20
N LEU A 38 -102.73 -76.80 54.69
CA LEU A 38 -101.35 -76.39 54.91
C LEU A 38 -100.64 -76.05 53.59
N ALA A 39 -100.86 -76.85 52.54
CA ALA A 39 -100.28 -76.61 51.23
C ALA A 39 -100.82 -75.31 50.61
N ASN A 40 -102.11 -75.01 50.78
CA ASN A 40 -102.72 -73.75 50.33
C ASN A 40 -102.09 -72.52 51.02
N ARG A 41 -101.94 -72.55 52.35
CA ARG A 41 -101.26 -71.48 53.11
C ARG A 41 -99.79 -71.32 52.69
N THR A 42 -99.08 -72.43 52.48
CA THR A 42 -97.68 -72.42 52.02
C THR A 42 -97.57 -71.76 50.65
N LYS A 43 -98.48 -72.10 49.73
CA LYS A 43 -98.54 -71.49 48.40
C LYS A 43 -98.89 -70.01 48.46
N TYR A 44 -99.84 -69.60 49.32
CA TYR A 44 -100.18 -68.19 49.56
C TYR A 44 -98.98 -67.39 50.08
N LEU A 45 -98.29 -67.90 51.12
CA LEU A 45 -97.10 -67.25 51.68
C LEU A 45 -95.95 -67.18 50.68
N LYS A 46 -95.72 -68.26 49.93
CA LYS A 46 -94.72 -68.28 48.86
C LYS A 46 -95.03 -67.21 47.79
N GLN A 47 -96.29 -67.10 47.36
CA GLN A 47 -96.69 -66.09 46.39
C GLN A 47 -96.49 -64.66 46.94
N GLN A 48 -96.79 -64.41 48.22
CA GLN A 48 -96.54 -63.12 48.86
C GLN A 48 -95.04 -62.82 49.02
N GLN A 49 -94.21 -63.84 49.31
CA GLN A 49 -92.77 -63.67 49.43
C GLN A 49 -92.14 -63.41 48.05
N GLU A 50 -92.58 -64.12 47.02
CA GLU A 50 -92.13 -63.92 45.64
C GLU A 50 -92.56 -62.54 45.10
N SER A 51 -93.78 -62.10 45.42
CA SER A 51 -94.25 -60.75 45.05
C SER A 51 -93.45 -59.66 45.77
N HIS A 52 -93.15 -59.85 47.06
CA HIS A 52 -92.30 -58.93 47.83
C HIS A 52 -90.85 -58.92 47.33
N ALA A 53 -90.26 -60.07 47.01
CA ALA A 53 -88.89 -60.16 46.48
C ALA A 53 -88.77 -59.57 45.06
N SER A 54 -89.83 -59.65 44.27
CA SER A 54 -89.88 -59.12 42.90
C SER A 54 -90.29 -57.65 42.85
N ALA A 55 -90.78 -57.08 43.95
CA ALA A 55 -91.14 -55.67 44.02
C ALA A 55 -89.88 -54.80 43.94
N VAL A 56 -89.95 -53.73 43.17
CA VAL A 56 -88.83 -52.79 42.99
C VAL A 56 -88.49 -52.07 44.30
N ASP A 57 -89.52 -51.74 45.08
CA ASP A 57 -89.46 -51.07 46.39
C ASP A 57 -90.45 -51.73 47.39
N PRO A 58 -90.12 -52.90 47.98
CA PRO A 58 -91.03 -53.67 48.83
C PRO A 58 -91.33 -53.02 50.20
N HIS A 59 -90.59 -51.97 50.57
CA HIS A 59 -90.70 -51.29 51.86
C HIS A 59 -91.00 -49.80 51.63
N PRO A 60 -92.27 -49.41 51.50
CA PRO A 60 -92.69 -48.06 51.11
C PRO A 60 -92.41 -46.97 52.15
N GLN A 61 -91.96 -47.34 53.36
CA GLN A 61 -91.48 -46.39 54.37
C GLN A 61 -90.08 -45.82 54.10
N TYR A 62 -89.32 -46.40 53.15
CA TYR A 62 -88.02 -45.89 52.73
C TYR A 62 -88.15 -45.12 51.41
N ALA A 63 -87.21 -44.21 51.14
CA ALA A 63 -87.15 -43.51 49.86
C ALA A 63 -87.00 -44.53 48.73
N THR A 64 -87.82 -44.38 47.68
CA THR A 64 -87.75 -45.28 46.52
C THR A 64 -86.43 -45.09 45.77
N LYS A 65 -86.03 -46.09 44.98
CA LYS A 65 -84.86 -45.94 44.09
C LYS A 65 -84.99 -44.75 43.15
N THR A 66 -86.22 -44.44 42.73
CA THR A 66 -86.54 -43.27 41.90
C THR A 66 -86.33 -41.96 42.68
N ASP A 67 -86.80 -41.88 43.93
CA ASP A 67 -86.60 -40.68 44.77
C ASP A 67 -85.11 -40.42 45.03
N LEU A 68 -84.33 -41.46 45.28
CA LEU A 68 -82.88 -41.35 45.48
C LEU A 68 -82.18 -40.88 44.21
N SER A 69 -82.55 -41.43 43.04
CA SER A 69 -82.01 -41.01 41.75
C SER A 69 -82.39 -39.56 41.42
N GLN A 70 -83.63 -39.16 41.72
CA GLN A 70 -84.09 -37.78 41.52
C GLN A 70 -83.36 -36.83 42.47
N ARG A 71 -83.19 -37.17 43.75
CA ARG A 71 -82.43 -36.33 44.71
C ARG A 71 -80.97 -36.17 44.32
N LEU A 72 -80.35 -37.21 43.75
CA LEU A 72 -79.00 -37.11 43.21
C LEU A 72 -78.96 -36.22 41.97
N ALA A 73 -79.94 -36.36 41.08
CA ALA A 73 -80.09 -35.49 39.91
C ALA A 73 -80.38 -34.04 40.30
N ASP A 74 -81.16 -33.78 41.36
CA ASP A 74 -81.44 -32.46 41.89
C ASP A 74 -80.18 -31.86 42.56
N LEU A 75 -79.40 -32.67 43.27
CA LEU A 75 -78.13 -32.21 43.87
C LEU A 75 -77.11 -31.82 42.78
N VAL A 76 -77.00 -32.61 41.72
CA VAL A 76 -76.14 -32.30 40.55
C VAL A 76 -76.74 -31.17 39.70
N GLY A 77 -78.07 -31.12 39.60
CA GLY A 77 -78.86 -30.19 38.79
C GLY A 77 -79.10 -28.83 39.44
N GLN A 78 -78.78 -28.65 40.72
CA GLN A 78 -78.82 -27.35 41.39
C GLN A 78 -77.68 -26.43 40.94
N SER A 79 -76.60 -26.94 40.34
CA SER A 79 -75.55 -26.08 39.76
C SER A 79 -74.78 -26.65 38.55
N PRO A 80 -75.44 -27.07 37.44
CA PRO A 80 -74.77 -27.48 36.21
C PRO A 80 -73.84 -26.40 35.69
N SER A 81 -74.28 -25.13 35.76
CA SER A 81 -73.48 -23.99 35.34
C SER A 81 -72.20 -23.81 36.16
N THR A 82 -72.19 -24.14 37.46
CA THR A 82 -70.95 -24.06 38.26
C THR A 82 -70.02 -25.23 37.97
N LEU A 83 -70.57 -26.44 37.75
CA LEU A 83 -69.75 -27.59 37.37
C LEU A 83 -69.13 -27.41 35.98
N ASP A 84 -69.90 -26.86 35.04
CA ASP A 84 -69.41 -26.43 33.73
C ASP A 84 -68.35 -25.35 33.89
N THR A 85 -68.59 -24.34 34.75
CA THR A 85 -67.59 -23.29 35.03
C THR A 85 -66.29 -23.88 35.59
N LEU A 86 -66.36 -24.84 36.52
CA LEU A 86 -65.17 -25.50 37.08
C LEU A 86 -64.42 -26.32 36.03
N ASN A 87 -65.13 -27.02 35.15
CA ASN A 87 -64.55 -27.76 34.04
C ASN A 87 -63.89 -26.83 33.00
N GLU A 88 -64.54 -25.72 32.65
CA GLU A 88 -63.99 -24.72 31.74
C GLU A 88 -62.77 -24.02 32.36
N LEU A 89 -62.77 -23.75 33.67
CA LEU A 89 -61.59 -23.24 34.38
C LEU A 89 -60.44 -24.26 34.41
N ALA A 90 -60.73 -25.52 34.70
CA ALA A 90 -59.72 -26.59 34.70
C ALA A 90 -59.08 -26.75 33.31
N LYS A 91 -59.89 -26.76 32.24
CA LYS A 91 -59.41 -26.76 30.85
C LYS A 91 -58.62 -25.50 30.50
N ALA A 92 -59.08 -24.32 30.91
CA ALA A 92 -58.38 -23.06 30.65
C ALA A 92 -56.98 -23.02 31.30
N LEU A 93 -56.80 -23.71 32.43
CA LEU A 93 -55.51 -23.91 33.09
C LEU A 93 -54.74 -25.14 32.58
N GLY A 94 -55.20 -25.77 31.49
CA GLY A 94 -54.54 -26.92 30.87
C GLY A 94 -54.65 -28.23 31.64
N ASN A 95 -55.61 -28.35 32.57
CA ASN A 95 -55.74 -29.45 33.52
C ASN A 95 -54.44 -29.70 34.32
N ASP A 96 -53.66 -28.65 34.61
CA ASP A 96 -52.40 -28.75 35.36
C ASP A 96 -52.65 -28.60 36.88
N PRO A 97 -52.55 -29.69 37.68
CA PRO A 97 -52.72 -29.61 39.13
C PRO A 97 -51.64 -28.76 39.83
N ASN A 98 -50.51 -28.53 39.15
CA ASN A 98 -49.36 -27.76 39.63
C ASN A 98 -49.17 -26.45 38.86
N PHE A 99 -50.23 -25.89 38.25
CA PHE A 99 -50.17 -24.71 37.41
C PHE A 99 -49.32 -23.56 37.99
N ALA A 100 -49.47 -23.28 39.30
CA ALA A 100 -48.68 -22.26 39.98
C ALA A 100 -47.17 -22.55 39.95
N THR A 101 -46.77 -23.79 40.20
CA THR A 101 -45.37 -24.24 40.13
C THR A 101 -44.85 -24.20 38.69
N THR A 102 -45.65 -24.68 37.74
CA THR A 102 -45.32 -24.64 36.30
C THR A 102 -45.07 -23.21 35.84
N MET A 103 -45.97 -22.28 36.19
CA MET A 103 -45.81 -20.86 35.87
C MET A 103 -44.62 -20.22 36.57
N THR A 104 -44.38 -20.55 37.84
CA THR A 104 -43.21 -20.06 38.59
C THR A 104 -41.91 -20.51 37.93
N ASN A 105 -41.82 -21.78 37.52
CA ASN A 105 -40.67 -22.34 36.82
C ASN A 105 -40.49 -21.73 35.42
N ALA A 106 -41.59 -21.45 34.71
CA ALA A 106 -41.54 -20.79 33.41
C ALA A 106 -41.05 -19.33 33.53
N LEU A 107 -41.49 -18.62 34.57
CA LEU A 107 -41.03 -17.26 34.88
C LEU A 107 -39.57 -17.23 35.31
N SER A 108 -39.11 -18.20 36.11
CA SER A 108 -37.71 -18.26 36.56
C SER A 108 -36.72 -18.52 35.43
N GLN A 109 -37.17 -18.98 34.25
CA GLN A 109 -36.35 -19.12 33.05
C GLN A 109 -36.22 -17.82 32.24
N LYS A 110 -37.02 -16.80 32.54
CA LYS A 110 -36.92 -15.49 31.88
C LYS A 110 -35.80 -14.66 32.52
N ALA A 111 -35.08 -13.88 31.72
CA ALA A 111 -34.13 -12.91 32.23
C ALA A 111 -34.87 -11.72 32.87
N PRO A 112 -34.38 -11.16 34.00
CA PRO A 112 -34.90 -9.91 34.56
C PRO A 112 -34.92 -8.77 33.53
N LEU A 113 -35.93 -7.90 33.59
CA LEU A 113 -36.01 -6.74 32.71
C LEU A 113 -34.92 -5.71 33.05
N ASP A 114 -34.77 -5.40 34.33
CA ASP A 114 -33.77 -4.47 34.82
C ASP A 114 -32.46 -5.19 35.11
N SER A 115 -31.43 -4.87 34.32
CA SER A 115 -30.05 -5.32 34.52
C SER A 115 -29.89 -6.84 34.68
N PRO A 116 -30.35 -7.66 33.72
CA PRO A 116 -30.15 -9.10 33.80
C PRO A 116 -28.66 -9.45 33.82
N THR A 117 -28.28 -10.40 34.68
CA THR A 117 -26.98 -11.07 34.57
C THR A 117 -27.15 -12.25 33.61
N PHE A 118 -26.50 -12.20 32.44
CA PHE A 118 -26.52 -13.31 31.48
C PHE A 118 -25.51 -14.38 31.90
N THR A 119 -25.94 -15.64 31.95
CA THR A 119 -25.09 -16.81 32.21
C THR A 119 -25.02 -17.73 30.98
N GLY A 120 -23.94 -18.52 30.84
CA GLY A 120 -23.76 -19.43 29.70
C GLY A 120 -23.28 -18.73 28.42
N ALA A 121 -23.87 -19.08 27.27
CA ALA A 121 -23.52 -18.52 25.95
C ALA A 121 -24.71 -17.74 25.33
N PRO A 122 -25.03 -16.52 25.82
CA PRO A 122 -26.14 -15.73 25.31
C PRO A 122 -25.99 -15.46 23.81
N LYS A 123 -27.07 -15.69 23.04
CA LYS A 123 -27.12 -15.44 21.59
C LYS A 123 -27.80 -14.11 21.32
N GLY A 124 -27.25 -13.34 20.38
CA GLY A 124 -27.84 -12.10 19.89
C GLY A 124 -27.84 -12.07 18.36
N THR A 125 -28.65 -11.21 17.77
CA THR A 125 -28.55 -10.90 16.35
C THR A 125 -27.31 -10.06 16.12
N THR A 126 -26.36 -10.52 15.29
CA THR A 126 -25.17 -9.74 15.01
C THR A 126 -25.54 -8.47 14.25
N PRO A 127 -25.25 -7.26 14.78
CA PRO A 127 -25.51 -6.02 14.08
C PRO A 127 -24.75 -5.91 12.75
N ALA A 128 -25.25 -5.03 11.86
CA ALA A 128 -24.53 -4.69 10.64
C ALA A 128 -23.17 -4.04 10.99
N PRO A 129 -22.16 -4.14 10.10
CA PRO A 129 -20.92 -3.38 10.27
C PRO A 129 -21.22 -1.88 10.48
N LEU A 130 -20.50 -1.24 11.41
CA LEU A 130 -20.61 0.19 11.75
C LEU A 130 -21.93 0.62 12.43
N ASP A 131 -22.77 -0.32 12.88
CA ASP A 131 -23.93 -0.01 13.73
C ASP A 131 -23.48 0.70 15.03
N SER A 132 -24.08 1.86 15.32
CA SER A 132 -23.77 2.71 16.48
C SER A 132 -24.94 2.80 17.47
N SER A 133 -25.92 1.91 17.36
CA SER A 133 -27.05 1.85 18.28
C SER A 133 -26.64 1.31 19.65
N THR A 134 -27.52 1.45 20.64
CA THR A 134 -27.32 0.93 21.99
C THR A 134 -27.63 -0.56 22.12
N ARG A 135 -27.65 -1.32 21.01
CA ARG A 135 -27.88 -2.77 21.00
C ARG A 135 -26.67 -3.50 21.60
N MET A 136 -26.91 -4.70 22.13
CA MET A 136 -25.81 -5.56 22.58
C MET A 136 -24.87 -5.91 21.42
N ALA A 137 -23.57 -5.74 21.63
CA ALA A 137 -22.55 -6.17 20.69
C ALA A 137 -22.30 -7.68 20.81
N THR A 138 -22.44 -8.42 19.71
CA THR A 138 -22.03 -9.84 19.67
C THR A 138 -20.52 -9.96 19.52
N THR A 139 -19.94 -11.10 19.89
CA THR A 139 -18.50 -11.37 19.72
C THR A 139 -18.04 -11.22 18.26
N GLU A 140 -18.91 -11.59 17.31
CA GLU A 140 -18.65 -11.42 15.88
C GLU A 140 -18.58 -9.93 15.48
N PHE A 141 -19.47 -9.08 16.01
CA PHE A 141 -19.42 -7.63 15.78
C PHE A 141 -18.13 -7.03 16.36
N VAL A 142 -17.77 -7.39 17.59
CA VAL A 142 -16.53 -6.92 18.23
C VAL A 142 -15.29 -7.38 17.46
N ARG A 143 -15.26 -8.65 17.02
CA ARG A 143 -14.15 -9.19 16.23
C ARG A 143 -13.95 -8.39 14.94
N ARG A 144 -15.04 -8.03 14.25
CA ARG A 144 -15.04 -7.16 13.06
C ARG A 144 -14.59 -5.73 13.39
N ALA A 145 -15.09 -5.14 14.49
CA ALA A 145 -14.75 -3.77 14.90
C ALA A 145 -13.27 -3.60 15.29
N LEU A 146 -12.62 -4.64 15.81
CA LEU A 146 -11.19 -4.63 16.17
C LEU A 146 -10.23 -4.79 14.97
N GLY A 147 -10.72 -4.67 13.74
CA GLY A 147 -9.89 -4.70 12.53
C GLY A 147 -9.62 -6.08 11.95
N ASN A 148 -10.28 -7.15 12.45
CA ASN A 148 -10.28 -8.41 11.73
C ASN A 148 -11.20 -8.29 10.51
N VAL A 149 -10.62 -8.41 9.32
CA VAL A 149 -11.34 -8.39 8.05
C VAL A 149 -11.76 -9.81 7.65
N ASN A 150 -12.86 -9.92 6.93
CA ASN A 150 -13.21 -11.18 6.27
C ASN A 150 -12.26 -11.38 5.08
N PHE A 151 -11.54 -12.49 5.01
CA PHE A 151 -10.61 -12.76 3.91
C PHE A 151 -11.28 -13.60 2.84
N ALA A 152 -11.37 -13.08 1.62
CA ALA A 152 -11.94 -13.77 0.47
C ALA A 152 -10.92 -13.82 -0.66
N SER A 153 -10.61 -15.02 -1.14
CA SER A 153 -9.63 -15.24 -2.22
C SER A 153 -10.31 -15.74 -3.48
N TYR A 154 -9.93 -15.17 -4.62
CA TYR A 154 -10.53 -15.49 -5.92
C TYR A 154 -9.45 -15.73 -6.98
N ILE A 155 -9.77 -16.55 -7.97
CA ILE A 155 -8.87 -16.92 -9.08
C ILE A 155 -9.38 -16.42 -10.45
N SER A 156 -10.52 -15.73 -10.47
CA SER A 156 -11.19 -15.24 -11.68
C SER A 156 -12.04 -14.01 -11.34
N SER A 157 -12.45 -13.27 -12.38
CA SER A 157 -13.27 -12.05 -12.29
C SER A 157 -14.49 -12.20 -11.36
N GLN A 158 -14.77 -11.15 -10.59
CA GLN A 158 -15.86 -11.13 -9.60
C GLN A 158 -16.70 -9.86 -9.74
N LYS A 159 -17.97 -9.96 -9.34
CA LYS A 159 -18.81 -8.80 -9.05
C LYS A 159 -19.05 -8.74 -7.55
N LEU A 160 -18.48 -7.73 -6.88
CA LEU A 160 -18.58 -7.56 -5.44
C LEU A 160 -19.91 -6.93 -5.05
N THR A 161 -20.39 -7.25 -3.85
CA THR A 161 -21.65 -6.76 -3.29
C THR A 161 -21.42 -5.91 -2.04
N ALA A 162 -22.34 -5.01 -1.71
CA ALA A 162 -22.24 -4.16 -0.52
C ALA A 162 -22.17 -4.97 0.80
N SER A 163 -22.71 -6.19 0.83
CA SER A 163 -22.60 -7.10 1.98
C SER A 163 -21.18 -7.58 2.26
N GLN A 164 -20.27 -7.47 1.29
CA GLN A 164 -18.86 -7.84 1.44
C GLN A 164 -18.00 -6.67 1.95
N ALA A 165 -18.59 -5.50 2.23
CA ALA A 165 -17.86 -4.37 2.80
C ALA A 165 -17.13 -4.77 4.09
N GLY A 166 -15.89 -4.27 4.24
CA GLY A 166 -14.97 -4.64 5.32
C GLY A 166 -14.16 -5.91 5.07
N SER A 167 -14.22 -6.48 3.85
CA SER A 167 -13.44 -7.67 3.49
C SER A 167 -12.07 -7.30 2.90
N CYS A 168 -11.10 -8.20 3.11
CA CYS A 168 -9.87 -8.28 2.35
C CYS A 168 -10.07 -9.24 1.18
N ILE A 169 -9.96 -8.72 -0.02
CA ILE A 169 -10.14 -9.41 -1.29
C ILE A 169 -8.76 -9.71 -1.86
N ASN A 170 -8.40 -11.00 -1.93
CA ASN A 170 -7.17 -11.47 -2.52
C ASN A 170 -7.42 -12.06 -3.91
N PHE A 171 -6.54 -11.73 -4.87
CA PHE A 171 -6.53 -12.35 -6.18
C PHE A 171 -5.30 -13.24 -6.36
N TRP A 172 -5.52 -14.48 -6.80
CA TRP A 172 -4.50 -15.51 -7.06
C TRP A 172 -4.81 -16.28 -8.37
N GLY A 173 -5.33 -15.59 -9.39
CA GLY A 173 -5.71 -16.23 -10.66
C GLY A 173 -4.54 -16.29 -11.64
N GLY A 174 -4.39 -17.38 -12.40
CA GLY A 174 -3.33 -17.51 -13.41
C GLY A 174 -3.54 -16.68 -14.69
N ALA A 175 -4.66 -15.97 -14.83
CA ALA A 175 -5.00 -15.13 -15.98
C ALA A 175 -5.59 -13.80 -15.49
N ALA A 176 -5.52 -12.74 -16.31
CA ALA A 176 -6.03 -11.42 -15.92
C ALA A 176 -7.51 -11.47 -15.50
N ALA A 177 -7.86 -10.72 -14.46
CA ALA A 177 -9.21 -10.69 -13.91
C ALA A 177 -9.71 -9.26 -13.68
N THR A 178 -11.03 -9.11 -13.68
CA THR A 178 -11.70 -7.84 -13.42
C THR A 178 -12.65 -7.97 -12.24
N PHE A 179 -12.47 -7.15 -11.20
CA PHE A 179 -13.36 -7.11 -10.04
C PHE A 179 -14.20 -5.84 -10.12
N ALA A 180 -15.51 -6.01 -10.31
CA ALA A 180 -16.46 -4.91 -10.29
C ALA A 180 -16.87 -4.58 -8.86
N LEU A 181 -16.69 -3.32 -8.47
CA LEU A 181 -17.16 -2.78 -7.19
C LEU A 181 -18.70 -2.71 -7.20
N PRO A 182 -19.36 -2.78 -6.02
CA PRO A 182 -20.76 -2.41 -5.92
C PRO A 182 -20.94 -0.90 -6.14
N ALA A 183 -22.16 -0.50 -6.52
CA ALA A 183 -22.52 0.91 -6.58
C ALA A 183 -22.33 1.58 -5.22
N VAL A 184 -21.64 2.72 -5.19
CA VAL A 184 -21.31 3.43 -3.94
C VAL A 184 -22.58 3.83 -3.19
N SER A 185 -23.66 4.15 -3.91
CA SER A 185 -24.97 4.46 -3.32
C SER A 185 -25.58 3.32 -2.49
N THR A 186 -25.15 2.07 -2.70
CA THR A 186 -25.57 0.89 -1.93
C THR A 186 -24.67 0.58 -0.74
N MET A 187 -23.54 1.28 -0.61
CA MET A 187 -22.55 1.05 0.44
C MET A 187 -22.95 1.73 1.75
N PRO A 188 -22.66 1.12 2.91
CA PRO A 188 -22.69 1.84 4.18
C PRO A 188 -21.65 2.99 4.16
N LEU A 189 -21.94 4.08 4.88
CA LEU A 189 -20.99 5.19 5.06
C LEU A 189 -19.66 4.66 5.61
N GLY A 190 -18.56 4.92 4.89
CA GLY A 190 -17.23 4.44 5.27
C GLY A 190 -16.98 2.96 5.01
N GLY A 191 -17.87 2.26 4.28
CA GLY A 191 -17.64 0.87 3.89
C GLY A 191 -16.36 0.71 3.06
N THR A 192 -15.54 -0.29 3.37
CA THR A 192 -14.21 -0.44 2.76
C THR A 192 -14.03 -1.74 2.02
N PHE A 193 -13.07 -1.77 1.10
CA PHE A 193 -12.49 -3.00 0.55
C PHE A 193 -10.97 -2.87 0.53
N LEU A 194 -10.29 -3.87 1.09
CA LEU A 194 -8.85 -4.02 0.92
C LEU A 194 -8.61 -5.03 -0.19
N PHE A 195 -7.86 -4.66 -1.22
CA PHE A 195 -7.48 -5.54 -2.31
C PHE A 195 -6.00 -5.89 -2.21
N ASN A 196 -5.68 -7.15 -2.47
CA ASN A 196 -4.31 -7.64 -2.67
C ASN A 196 -4.26 -8.45 -3.97
N ASN A 197 -3.28 -8.17 -4.81
CA ASN A 197 -2.96 -9.04 -5.94
C ASN A 197 -1.72 -9.88 -5.58
N SER A 198 -1.96 -11.15 -5.30
CA SER A 198 -0.89 -12.11 -5.03
C SER A 198 -0.51 -12.91 -6.29
N SER A 199 -1.09 -12.60 -7.44
CA SER A 199 -0.82 -13.25 -8.73
C SER A 199 0.13 -12.44 -9.61
N ASP A 200 0.87 -13.14 -10.48
CA ASP A 200 1.61 -12.55 -11.60
C ASP A 200 0.67 -11.91 -12.65
N ALA A 201 -0.59 -12.34 -12.71
CA ALA A 201 -1.57 -11.79 -13.63
C ALA A 201 -2.16 -10.47 -13.09
N PRO A 202 -2.44 -9.47 -13.96
CA PRO A 202 -2.99 -8.20 -13.51
C PRO A 202 -4.46 -8.34 -13.07
N LEU A 203 -4.79 -7.67 -11.96
CA LEU A 203 -6.16 -7.49 -11.48
C LEU A 203 -6.63 -6.07 -11.81
N THR A 204 -7.75 -5.94 -12.50
CA THR A 204 -8.38 -4.63 -12.73
C THR A 204 -9.60 -4.47 -11.85
N ILE A 205 -9.60 -3.46 -10.98
CA ILE A 205 -10.76 -3.06 -10.19
C ILE A 205 -11.53 -2.01 -10.97
N VAL A 206 -12.80 -2.25 -11.22
CA VAL A 206 -13.67 -1.33 -11.99
C VAL A 206 -14.81 -0.83 -11.11
N ARG A 207 -15.16 0.43 -11.29
CA ARG A 207 -16.35 1.05 -10.67
C ARG A 207 -17.65 0.49 -11.25
N ASP A 208 -18.76 0.73 -10.56
CA ASP A 208 -20.10 0.54 -11.12
C ASP A 208 -20.60 1.84 -11.78
N GLY A 209 -21.25 1.73 -12.93
CA GLY A 209 -21.95 2.84 -13.59
C GLY A 209 -21.13 4.13 -13.72
N ASN A 210 -21.60 5.20 -13.08
CA ASN A 210 -21.04 6.56 -13.11
C ASN A 210 -20.24 6.94 -11.85
N ASP A 211 -19.96 5.98 -10.96
CA ASP A 211 -19.13 6.23 -9.77
C ASP A 211 -17.70 6.63 -10.16
N SER A 212 -16.83 6.94 -9.21
CA SER A 212 -15.43 7.24 -9.52
C SER A 212 -14.47 6.64 -8.49
N ILE A 213 -13.30 6.20 -8.94
CA ILE A 213 -12.20 5.78 -8.07
C ILE A 213 -11.21 6.94 -7.98
N LEU A 214 -11.14 7.56 -6.81
CA LEU A 214 -10.29 8.71 -6.52
C LEU A 214 -8.90 8.24 -6.06
N LEU A 215 -7.95 8.24 -7.00
CA LEU A 215 -6.52 8.04 -6.74
C LEU A 215 -5.79 9.40 -6.70
N ASN A 216 -5.81 10.11 -7.83
CA ASN A 216 -5.40 11.51 -8.00
C ASN A 216 -6.26 12.11 -9.15
N GLY A 217 -7.56 12.24 -8.86
CA GLY A 217 -8.61 12.50 -9.85
C GLY A 217 -9.60 11.32 -9.98
N GLY A 218 -10.71 11.54 -10.67
CA GLY A 218 -11.74 10.52 -10.91
C GLY A 218 -11.33 9.52 -11.98
N ASN A 219 -10.99 8.29 -11.57
CA ASN A 219 -10.56 7.22 -12.48
C ASN A 219 -11.68 6.20 -12.70
N PRO A 220 -11.77 5.62 -13.92
CA PRO A 220 -12.76 4.60 -14.21
C PRO A 220 -12.42 3.22 -13.63
N SER A 221 -11.13 2.97 -13.39
CA SER A 221 -10.59 1.71 -12.90
C SER A 221 -9.26 1.93 -12.18
N ALA A 222 -8.80 0.91 -11.46
CA ALA A 222 -7.46 0.81 -10.90
C ALA A 222 -6.89 -0.57 -11.21
N THR A 223 -5.64 -0.65 -11.69
CA THR A 223 -4.98 -1.93 -11.98
C THR A 223 -3.94 -2.25 -10.92
N LEU A 224 -3.98 -3.47 -10.38
CA LEU A 224 -3.03 -4.00 -9.42
C LEU A 224 -2.18 -5.08 -10.11
N THR A 225 -0.85 -5.00 -9.98
CA THR A 225 0.11 -6.02 -10.43
C THR A 225 0.58 -6.89 -9.26
N LEU A 226 1.48 -7.85 -9.51
CA LEU A 226 1.98 -8.75 -8.48
C LEU A 226 2.48 -7.97 -7.25
N GLY A 227 1.94 -8.33 -6.09
CA GLY A 227 2.29 -7.73 -4.80
C GLY A 227 1.59 -6.41 -4.51
N ASP A 228 0.80 -5.87 -5.45
CA ASP A 228 0.09 -4.63 -5.21
C ASP A 228 -1.07 -4.77 -4.25
N SER A 229 -1.28 -3.72 -3.47
CA SER A 229 -2.43 -3.56 -2.59
C SER A 229 -3.16 -2.24 -2.85
N LEU A 230 -4.46 -2.23 -2.56
CA LEU A 230 -5.29 -1.03 -2.65
C LEU A 230 -6.39 -1.07 -1.58
N LEU A 231 -6.46 -0.04 -0.74
CA LEU A 231 -7.57 0.19 0.18
C LEU A 231 -8.51 1.22 -0.42
N LEU A 232 -9.76 0.82 -0.67
CA LEU A 232 -10.83 1.71 -1.11
C LEU A 232 -11.84 1.94 0.00
N VAL A 233 -12.26 3.20 0.18
CA VAL A 233 -13.28 3.64 1.13
C VAL A 233 -14.44 4.25 0.35
N ALA A 234 -15.65 3.75 0.56
CA ALA A 234 -16.86 4.27 -0.06
C ALA A 234 -17.27 5.60 0.57
N VAL A 235 -17.53 6.59 -0.29
CA VAL A 235 -18.12 7.88 0.05
C VAL A 235 -19.39 8.05 -0.78
N PRO A 236 -20.55 7.56 -0.28
CA PRO A 236 -21.84 7.77 -0.92
C PRO A 236 -22.11 9.26 -1.21
N PRO A 237 -22.72 9.59 -2.36
CA PRO A 237 -23.42 8.67 -3.25
C PRO A 237 -22.61 8.08 -4.42
N GLY A 238 -21.35 8.46 -4.66
CA GLY A 238 -20.72 8.13 -5.96
C GLY A 238 -19.19 8.07 -6.03
N GLN A 239 -18.48 8.03 -4.91
CA GLN A 239 -17.02 8.05 -4.90
C GLN A 239 -16.41 6.93 -4.07
N TRP A 240 -15.33 6.33 -4.58
CA TRP A 240 -14.42 5.48 -3.85
C TRP A 240 -13.12 6.24 -3.64
N ILE A 241 -12.73 6.49 -2.40
CA ILE A 241 -11.44 7.11 -2.08
C ILE A 241 -10.40 6.02 -1.88
N ALA A 242 -9.27 6.10 -2.61
CA ALA A 242 -8.09 5.33 -2.27
C ALA A 242 -7.45 5.91 -1.01
N ALA A 243 -7.44 5.13 0.06
CA ALA A 243 -6.97 5.53 1.39
C ALA A 243 -5.67 4.82 1.81
N GLY A 244 -5.12 3.96 0.96
CA GLY A 244 -3.86 3.27 1.21
C GLY A 244 -3.56 2.19 0.17
N GLY A 245 -2.41 1.54 0.34
CA GLY A 245 -1.90 0.50 -0.55
C GLY A 245 -0.88 1.01 -1.58
N SER A 246 -0.07 0.09 -2.11
CA SER A 246 1.00 0.42 -3.06
C SER A 246 0.47 0.98 -4.38
N ALA A 247 -0.73 0.55 -4.82
CA ALA A 247 -1.32 0.99 -6.08
C ALA A 247 -1.65 2.49 -6.10
N GLN A 248 -1.74 3.14 -4.93
CA GLN A 248 -1.92 4.59 -4.82
C GLN A 248 -0.59 5.36 -4.93
N LEU A 249 0.56 4.73 -4.64
CA LEU A 249 1.85 5.42 -4.59
C LEU A 249 2.19 6.16 -5.89
N PRO A 250 2.03 5.59 -7.11
CA PRO A 250 2.32 6.31 -8.35
C PRO A 250 1.48 7.59 -8.54
N PHE A 251 0.34 7.66 -7.88
CA PHE A 251 -0.58 8.81 -7.93
C PHE A 251 -0.32 9.82 -6.81
N SER A 252 0.48 9.47 -5.80
CA SER A 252 0.86 10.36 -4.70
C SER A 252 1.75 11.50 -5.16
N SER A 253 1.66 12.66 -4.52
CA SER A 253 2.52 13.83 -4.83
C SER A 253 4.01 13.60 -4.53
N VAL A 254 4.36 12.52 -3.80
CA VAL A 254 5.75 12.14 -3.52
C VAL A 254 6.35 11.41 -4.72
N MET A 255 5.57 10.54 -5.37
CA MET A 255 5.99 9.78 -6.56
C MET A 255 5.46 10.39 -7.88
N ALA A 256 4.87 11.58 -7.82
CA ALA A 256 4.38 12.31 -8.97
C ALA A 256 4.91 13.75 -8.98
N GLY A 257 4.83 14.40 -10.14
CA GLY A 257 5.15 15.81 -10.28
C GLY A 257 6.63 16.15 -10.03
N PRO A 258 6.92 17.36 -9.53
CA PRO A 258 8.29 17.86 -9.36
C PRO A 258 9.17 17.01 -8.46
N ASN A 259 8.60 16.15 -7.60
CA ASN A 259 9.32 15.28 -6.68
C ASN A 259 9.87 14.01 -7.34
N TRP A 260 9.29 13.59 -8.47
CA TRP A 260 9.71 12.43 -9.27
C TRP A 260 10.36 12.81 -10.61
N SER A 261 10.32 14.09 -11.00
CA SER A 261 11.11 14.57 -12.14
C SER A 261 12.60 14.57 -11.79
N THR A 262 13.44 14.18 -12.75
CA THR A 262 14.90 14.26 -12.62
C THR A 262 15.28 15.67 -12.21
N ALA A 263 15.87 15.81 -11.03
CA ALA A 263 16.27 17.09 -10.49
C ALA A 263 17.34 17.77 -11.38
N SER A 264 17.47 19.09 -11.22
CA SER A 264 18.56 19.84 -11.85
C SER A 264 19.91 19.25 -11.45
N GLN A 265 20.92 19.41 -12.31
CA GLN A 265 22.28 19.03 -11.91
C GLN A 265 22.66 19.77 -10.63
N PHE A 266 23.31 19.09 -9.70
CA PHE A 266 23.74 19.65 -8.41
C PHE A 266 22.62 19.99 -7.41
N ASP A 267 21.39 19.50 -7.63
CA ASP A 267 20.37 19.51 -6.58
C ASP A 267 20.89 18.73 -5.35
N ASN A 268 20.85 19.39 -4.18
CA ASN A 268 21.36 18.87 -2.91
C ASN A 268 20.24 18.71 -1.87
N SER A 269 18.99 18.68 -2.32
CA SER A 269 17.84 18.47 -1.44
C SER A 269 17.79 17.03 -0.94
N ALA A 270 16.95 16.78 0.07
CA ALA A 270 16.72 15.43 0.61
C ALA A 270 15.80 14.55 -0.27
N ARG A 271 15.65 14.87 -1.56
CA ARG A 271 14.79 14.14 -2.49
C ARG A 271 15.42 12.80 -2.90
N LEU A 272 14.58 11.80 -3.21
CA LEU A 272 15.06 10.54 -3.79
C LEU A 272 15.66 10.80 -5.19
N ALA A 273 16.84 10.22 -5.46
CA ALA A 273 17.53 10.39 -6.73
C ALA A 273 16.93 9.48 -7.81
N THR A 274 16.62 10.05 -8.99
CA THR A 274 16.28 9.24 -10.18
C THR A 274 17.53 8.58 -10.74
N THR A 275 17.38 7.47 -11.47
CA THR A 275 18.50 6.80 -12.15
C THR A 275 19.22 7.73 -13.13
N ALA A 276 18.49 8.61 -13.81
CA ALA A 276 19.04 9.64 -14.69
C ALA A 276 19.88 10.68 -13.92
N PHE A 277 19.46 11.08 -12.71
CA PHE A 277 20.27 11.96 -11.86
C PHE A 277 21.57 11.29 -11.43
N VAL A 278 21.53 10.02 -11.03
CA VAL A 278 22.71 9.24 -10.64
C VAL A 278 23.68 9.06 -11.80
N GLN A 279 23.19 8.71 -13.00
CA GLN A 279 24.05 8.59 -14.19
C GLN A 279 24.79 9.88 -14.52
N ARG A 280 24.14 11.04 -14.34
CA ARG A 280 24.78 12.35 -14.51
C ARG A 280 25.83 12.67 -13.45
N ALA A 281 25.72 12.10 -12.24
CA ALA A 281 26.65 12.34 -11.15
C ALA A 281 27.92 11.48 -11.21
N LEU A 282 27.86 10.29 -11.81
CA LEU A 282 28.97 9.31 -11.83
C LEU A 282 30.02 9.54 -12.94
N GLY A 283 30.08 10.73 -13.54
CA GLY A 283 31.14 11.10 -14.50
C GLY A 283 30.84 10.79 -15.97
N SER A 284 29.66 10.29 -16.30
CA SER A 284 29.15 10.31 -17.68
C SER A 284 28.72 11.74 -18.05
N PHE A 285 29.07 12.21 -19.25
CA PHE A 285 28.52 13.46 -19.75
C PHE A 285 26.99 13.34 -19.88
N SER A 286 26.26 14.40 -19.53
CA SER A 286 24.79 14.45 -19.61
C SER A 286 24.26 14.42 -21.05
N GLY A 287 25.14 14.55 -22.03
CA GLY A 287 24.89 14.46 -23.46
C GLY A 287 26.06 15.05 -24.27
N ALA A 288 25.87 15.22 -25.57
CA ALA A 288 26.83 15.83 -26.48
C ALA A 288 26.18 16.96 -27.30
N VAL A 289 26.95 18.00 -27.60
CA VAL A 289 26.55 19.16 -28.43
C VAL A 289 27.52 19.27 -29.60
N ASP A 290 27.00 19.26 -30.82
CA ASP A 290 27.80 19.54 -32.02
C ASP A 290 27.87 21.05 -32.27
N ALA A 291 29.08 21.59 -32.28
CA ALA A 291 29.36 23.00 -32.56
C ALA A 291 29.85 23.18 -34.01
N GLU A 292 29.00 22.88 -34.99
CA GLU A 292 29.34 22.97 -36.42
C GLU A 292 29.71 24.41 -36.87
N SER A 293 29.19 25.41 -36.15
CA SER A 293 29.46 26.84 -36.34
C SER A 293 29.53 27.56 -34.97
N ALA A 294 29.62 28.90 -34.95
CA ALA A 294 29.65 29.64 -33.71
C ALA A 294 28.39 29.38 -32.86
N ILE A 295 28.58 29.01 -31.59
CA ILE A 295 27.51 28.60 -30.68
C ILE A 295 27.61 29.33 -29.34
N THR A 296 26.48 29.67 -28.75
CA THR A 296 26.39 30.12 -27.35
C THR A 296 25.80 29.03 -26.48
N LEU A 297 26.58 28.56 -25.51
CA LEU A 297 26.15 27.54 -24.56
C LEU A 297 25.17 28.13 -23.55
N LYS A 298 24.21 27.30 -23.13
CA LYS A 298 23.22 27.60 -22.09
C LYS A 298 23.66 26.93 -20.78
N ALA A 299 23.25 27.50 -19.64
CA ALA A 299 23.56 26.93 -18.32
C ALA A 299 23.11 25.46 -18.19
N GLY A 300 21.97 25.08 -18.80
CA GLY A 300 21.47 23.70 -18.82
C GLY A 300 22.32 22.71 -19.62
N GLN A 301 23.31 23.17 -20.41
CA GLN A 301 24.26 22.32 -21.14
C GLN A 301 25.54 22.03 -20.32
N ALA A 302 25.60 22.47 -19.07
CA ALA A 302 26.64 22.04 -18.15
C ALA A 302 26.65 20.50 -18.03
N GLY A 303 27.85 19.92 -17.96
CA GLY A 303 28.07 18.49 -17.95
C GLY A 303 27.95 17.79 -19.30
N MET A 304 27.71 18.52 -20.40
CA MET A 304 27.76 17.96 -21.76
C MET A 304 29.18 18.07 -22.36
N VAL A 305 29.50 17.19 -23.31
CA VAL A 305 30.65 17.36 -24.21
C VAL A 305 30.27 18.23 -25.40
N VAL A 306 31.06 19.26 -25.68
CA VAL A 306 30.94 20.09 -26.89
C VAL A 306 32.00 19.62 -27.87
N TYR A 307 31.60 19.05 -29.00
CA TYR A 307 32.51 18.55 -30.03
C TYR A 307 32.28 19.29 -31.36
N SER A 308 33.28 19.28 -32.23
CA SER A 308 33.17 19.83 -33.58
C SER A 308 34.28 19.28 -34.48
N THR A 309 33.97 19.09 -35.77
CA THR A 309 34.97 18.81 -36.81
C THR A 309 35.53 20.07 -37.48
N LYS A 310 35.04 21.25 -37.05
CA LYS A 310 35.42 22.58 -37.55
C LYS A 310 36.17 23.35 -36.46
N SER A 311 36.39 24.65 -36.67
CA SER A 311 36.96 25.56 -35.66
C SER A 311 35.95 26.60 -35.17
N PRO A 312 34.93 26.19 -34.40
CA PRO A 312 33.88 27.10 -33.96
C PRO A 312 34.38 28.11 -32.92
N THR A 313 33.63 29.21 -32.81
CA THR A 313 33.66 30.06 -31.61
C THR A 313 32.60 29.54 -30.65
N VAL A 314 33.02 29.10 -29.45
CA VAL A 314 32.15 28.59 -28.40
C VAL A 314 32.03 29.65 -27.32
N THR A 315 30.89 30.31 -27.27
CA THR A 315 30.57 31.32 -26.26
C THR A 315 30.04 30.63 -25.00
N LEU A 316 30.73 30.78 -23.87
CA LEU A 316 30.29 30.28 -22.56
C LEU A 316 29.04 31.05 -22.08
N PRO A 317 28.17 30.48 -21.24
CA PRO A 317 27.11 31.25 -20.59
C PRO A 317 27.71 32.33 -19.67
N LEU A 318 26.92 33.33 -19.31
CA LEU A 318 27.33 34.29 -18.28
C LEU A 318 27.59 33.55 -16.96
N VAL A 319 28.74 33.77 -16.33
CA VAL A 319 29.19 33.01 -15.15
C VAL A 319 28.19 33.10 -13.99
N SER A 320 27.45 34.21 -13.87
CA SER A 320 26.44 34.41 -12.83
C SER A 320 25.18 33.56 -13.02
N THR A 321 24.96 33.01 -14.22
CA THR A 321 23.78 32.18 -14.55
C THR A 321 24.02 30.69 -14.35
N VAL A 322 25.24 30.30 -13.97
CA VAL A 322 25.68 28.91 -13.89
C VAL A 322 25.98 28.54 -12.42
N PRO A 323 25.60 27.36 -11.90
CA PRO A 323 25.95 26.92 -10.55
C PRO A 323 27.45 26.66 -10.36
N GLU A 324 27.94 26.79 -9.12
CA GLU A 324 29.33 26.53 -8.76
C GLU A 324 29.72 25.08 -9.06
N GLY A 325 30.91 24.85 -9.63
CA GLY A 325 31.36 23.52 -10.02
C GLY A 325 30.79 23.00 -11.35
N ALA A 326 29.92 23.74 -12.02
CA ALA A 326 29.44 23.37 -13.35
C ALA A 326 30.60 23.35 -14.36
N ALA A 327 30.69 22.27 -15.13
CA ALA A 327 31.78 22.03 -16.07
C ALA A 327 31.28 21.90 -17.51
N PHE A 328 32.07 22.39 -18.46
CA PHE A 328 31.87 22.26 -19.90
C PHE A 328 33.12 21.63 -20.50
N PHE A 329 32.97 20.44 -21.08
CA PHE A 329 34.09 19.77 -21.72
C PHE A 329 34.08 20.08 -23.22
N ILE A 330 35.00 20.93 -23.65
CA ILE A 330 35.10 21.41 -25.02
C ILE A 330 36.14 20.54 -25.72
N ALA A 331 35.67 19.54 -26.45
CA ALA A 331 36.44 18.60 -27.25
C ALA A 331 36.50 19.03 -28.73
N ALA A 332 36.81 20.31 -28.96
CA ALA A 332 36.93 20.89 -30.30
C ALA A 332 38.14 21.83 -30.38
N ALA A 333 38.79 21.89 -31.54
CA ALA A 333 39.70 22.99 -31.85
C ALA A 333 38.85 24.24 -32.13
N GLY A 334 39.18 25.40 -31.58
CA GLY A 334 38.40 26.60 -31.79
C GLY A 334 38.75 27.68 -30.79
N THR A 335 37.84 28.64 -30.63
CA THR A 335 37.99 29.74 -29.69
C THR A 335 36.87 29.69 -28.67
N ILE A 336 37.21 29.62 -27.39
CA ILE A 336 36.29 29.80 -26.29
C ILE A 336 36.20 31.29 -26.01
N VAL A 337 35.00 31.85 -25.93
CA VAL A 337 34.80 33.26 -25.58
C VAL A 337 33.84 33.39 -24.41
N THR A 338 34.06 34.38 -23.56
CA THR A 338 33.18 34.71 -22.46
C THR A 338 32.12 35.74 -22.85
N GLN A 339 31.14 35.95 -21.98
CA GLN A 339 30.11 36.98 -22.16
C GLN A 339 30.28 38.10 -21.13
N GLY A 340 29.84 39.31 -21.46
CA GLY A 340 29.87 40.44 -20.56
C GLY A 340 31.30 40.79 -20.13
N SER A 341 31.50 40.95 -18.82
CA SER A 341 32.81 41.25 -18.20
C SER A 341 33.56 40.01 -17.70
N ASP A 342 33.08 38.81 -18.05
CA ASP A 342 33.67 37.56 -17.58
C ASP A 342 35.06 37.33 -18.20
N VAL A 343 35.97 36.73 -17.43
CA VAL A 343 37.34 36.42 -17.85
C VAL A 343 37.62 34.93 -17.60
N ILE A 344 38.40 34.33 -18.48
CA ILE A 344 38.90 32.96 -18.32
C ILE A 344 40.22 33.02 -17.57
N TYR A 345 40.37 32.11 -16.61
CA TYR A 345 41.58 31.90 -15.83
C TYR A 345 42.18 30.52 -16.14
N ASN A 346 43.51 30.41 -16.09
CA ASN A 346 44.19 29.13 -16.16
C ASN A 346 44.09 28.37 -14.82
N ALA A 347 44.55 27.12 -14.79
CA ALA A 347 44.59 26.31 -13.57
C ALA A 347 45.46 26.92 -12.45
N SER A 348 46.43 27.76 -12.81
CA SER A 348 47.29 28.50 -11.88
C SER A 348 46.64 29.76 -11.30
N GLY A 349 45.40 30.11 -11.68
CA GLY A 349 44.68 31.29 -11.20
C GLY A 349 45.06 32.62 -11.87
N SER A 350 45.83 32.60 -12.97
CA SER A 350 46.12 33.78 -13.78
C SER A 350 45.08 33.96 -14.89
N ALA A 351 44.70 35.21 -15.15
CA ALA A 351 43.80 35.53 -16.26
C ALA A 351 44.47 35.24 -17.61
N VAL A 352 43.78 34.49 -18.48
CA VAL A 352 44.18 34.26 -19.88
C VAL A 352 43.41 35.15 -20.87
N GLY A 353 42.34 35.80 -20.42
CA GLY A 353 41.58 36.81 -21.17
C GLY A 353 40.11 36.46 -21.36
N ALA A 354 39.38 37.29 -22.12
CA ALA A 354 37.98 37.04 -22.49
C ALA A 354 37.82 36.03 -23.65
N SER A 355 38.94 35.59 -24.22
CA SER A 355 38.99 34.64 -25.34
C SER A 355 40.17 33.69 -25.15
N TYR A 356 39.98 32.41 -25.48
CA TYR A 356 40.99 31.37 -25.34
C TYR A 356 40.95 30.40 -26.52
N VAL A 357 42.09 30.25 -27.21
CA VAL A 357 42.21 29.33 -28.35
C VAL A 357 42.60 27.94 -27.85
N THR A 358 41.71 26.96 -28.04
CA THR A 358 41.96 25.59 -27.57
C THR A 358 43.01 24.89 -28.45
N GLY A 359 42.88 24.96 -29.77
CA GLY A 359 43.77 24.33 -30.75
C GLY A 359 43.94 25.16 -32.04
N PRO A 360 45.12 25.09 -32.72
CA PRO A 360 45.39 25.90 -33.91
C PRO A 360 44.68 25.42 -35.17
N THR A 361 44.30 24.14 -35.25
CA THR A 361 43.61 23.55 -36.41
C THR A 361 42.63 22.45 -35.99
N PRO A 362 41.55 22.19 -36.77
CA PRO A 362 40.62 21.08 -36.53
C PRO A 362 41.26 19.69 -36.47
N THR A 363 42.41 19.51 -37.14
CA THR A 363 43.17 18.25 -37.19
C THR A 363 43.97 17.96 -35.92
N SER A 364 44.02 18.89 -34.97
CA SER A 364 44.65 18.70 -33.66
C SER A 364 43.78 19.35 -32.58
N PRO A 365 42.59 18.77 -32.28
CA PRO A 365 41.74 19.27 -31.23
C PRO A 365 42.47 19.11 -29.90
N ALA A 366 42.66 20.23 -29.22
CA ALA A 366 43.22 20.25 -27.89
C ALA A 366 42.07 20.49 -26.91
N PRO A 367 41.52 19.46 -26.26
CA PRO A 367 40.35 19.62 -25.41
C PRO A 367 40.61 20.56 -24.22
N ALA A 368 39.54 21.17 -23.73
CA ALA A 368 39.53 22.03 -22.54
C ALA A 368 38.38 21.60 -21.63
N LEU A 369 38.65 21.39 -20.34
CA LEU A 369 37.61 21.34 -19.31
C LEU A 369 37.52 22.72 -18.66
N VAL A 370 36.44 23.44 -18.97
CA VAL A 370 36.15 24.75 -18.38
C VAL A 370 35.16 24.57 -17.25
N VAL A 371 35.47 25.09 -16.06
CA VAL A 371 34.64 24.93 -14.86
C VAL A 371 34.35 26.31 -14.26
N ARG A 372 33.15 26.50 -13.74
CA ARG A 372 32.86 27.63 -12.85
C ARG A 372 33.47 27.36 -11.48
N ASN A 373 34.48 28.13 -11.11
CA ASN A 373 35.16 28.01 -9.82
C ASN A 373 35.47 29.40 -9.25
N GLY A 374 35.09 29.66 -8.00
CA GLY A 374 35.26 30.95 -7.32
C GLY A 374 34.54 32.10 -8.03
N GLY A 375 33.44 31.83 -8.73
CA GLY A 375 32.69 32.84 -9.50
C GLY A 375 33.34 33.27 -10.82
N VAL A 376 34.40 32.59 -11.28
CA VAL A 376 35.06 32.84 -12.58
C VAL A 376 35.07 31.58 -13.44
N TRP A 377 35.35 31.73 -14.73
CA TRP A 377 35.64 30.60 -15.61
C TRP A 377 37.09 30.17 -15.47
N GLN A 378 37.33 28.90 -15.14
CA GLN A 378 38.66 28.31 -15.04
C GLN A 378 38.83 27.15 -16.00
N ILE A 379 39.92 27.17 -16.77
CA ILE A 379 40.36 26.01 -17.54
C ILE A 379 41.24 25.17 -16.64
N LEU A 380 40.69 24.06 -16.12
CA LEU A 380 41.39 23.21 -15.15
C LEU A 380 42.14 22.04 -15.79
N MET A 381 41.63 21.50 -16.89
CA MET A 381 42.17 20.28 -17.50
C MET A 381 42.07 20.29 -19.03
N GLY A 382 42.72 19.30 -19.65
CA GLY A 382 42.77 19.13 -21.11
C GLY A 382 44.10 19.61 -21.69
N SER A 383 44.46 19.11 -22.87
CA SER A 383 45.75 19.44 -23.48
C SER A 383 45.84 20.91 -23.90
N SER A 384 44.72 21.59 -24.09
CA SER A 384 44.73 23.04 -24.32
C SER A 384 45.10 23.81 -23.06
N ALA A 385 44.72 23.35 -21.86
CA ALA A 385 45.02 24.02 -20.59
C ALA A 385 46.52 24.21 -20.37
N LEU A 386 47.32 23.25 -20.86
CA LEU A 386 48.78 23.28 -20.76
C LEU A 386 49.37 24.56 -21.37
N LYS A 387 48.84 25.06 -22.49
CA LYS A 387 49.36 26.26 -23.18
C LYS A 387 49.22 27.53 -22.36
N GLY A 388 48.12 27.64 -21.61
CA GLY A 388 47.84 28.77 -20.74
C GLY A 388 48.48 28.65 -19.37
N ASP A 389 49.01 27.48 -19.01
CA ASP A 389 49.60 27.23 -17.70
C ASP A 389 51.02 27.81 -17.58
N ASN A 390 51.34 28.36 -16.41
CA ASN A 390 52.66 28.94 -16.14
C ASN A 390 53.79 27.90 -16.22
N LEU A 391 53.49 26.61 -16.05
CA LEU A 391 54.43 25.49 -16.18
C LEU A 391 54.95 25.29 -17.62
N PHE A 392 54.17 25.66 -18.63
CA PHE A 392 54.55 25.55 -20.05
C PHE A 392 54.64 26.91 -20.75
N ALA A 393 54.79 28.00 -19.97
CA ALA A 393 54.83 29.35 -20.52
C ALA A 393 55.93 29.48 -21.59
N ALA A 394 55.59 30.07 -22.73
CA ALA A 394 56.51 30.28 -23.83
C ALA A 394 56.22 31.63 -24.52
N THR A 395 57.28 32.24 -25.06
CA THR A 395 57.21 33.38 -25.98
C THR A 395 57.90 32.98 -27.27
N LEU A 396 57.11 32.67 -28.30
CA LEU A 396 57.60 32.24 -29.62
C LEU A 396 57.98 33.44 -30.50
N ALA A 397 58.93 34.24 -30.04
CA ALA A 397 59.49 35.40 -30.73
C ALA A 397 61.02 35.35 -30.75
N ILE A 398 61.67 36.35 -31.35
CA ILE A 398 63.12 36.55 -31.25
C ILE A 398 63.37 37.91 -30.56
N PRO A 399 63.93 37.95 -29.33
CA PRO A 399 64.29 36.81 -28.49
C PRO A 399 63.04 36.14 -27.86
N GLY A 400 63.15 34.88 -27.46
CA GLY A 400 62.02 34.07 -26.98
C GLY A 400 62.44 32.96 -26.02
N PHE A 401 61.46 32.32 -25.39
CA PHE A 401 61.69 31.24 -24.44
C PHE A 401 60.57 30.20 -24.45
N SER A 402 60.85 29.02 -23.89
CA SER A 402 59.89 27.98 -23.58
C SER A 402 60.24 27.33 -22.24
N LYS A 403 59.26 27.18 -21.35
CA LYS A 403 59.40 26.43 -20.09
C LYS A 403 58.94 24.99 -20.29
N PHE A 404 59.64 24.07 -19.63
CA PHE A 404 59.26 22.67 -19.53
C PHE A 404 58.69 22.37 -18.13
N PRO A 405 57.77 21.38 -18.00
CA PRO A 405 57.14 21.06 -16.72
C PRO A 405 58.08 20.56 -15.63
N ASN A 406 59.26 20.05 -16.03
CA ASN A 406 60.30 19.60 -15.12
C ASN A 406 61.15 20.76 -14.55
N GLY A 407 60.81 22.01 -14.88
CA GLY A 407 61.51 23.20 -14.41
C GLY A 407 62.63 23.69 -15.34
N LEU A 408 63.00 22.93 -16.38
CA LEU A 408 63.95 23.41 -17.38
C LEU A 408 63.34 24.54 -18.21
N ILE A 409 64.17 25.47 -18.65
CA ILE A 409 63.81 26.60 -19.49
C ILE A 409 64.79 26.61 -20.67
N LEU A 410 64.27 26.68 -21.88
CA LEU A 410 65.03 26.94 -23.11
C LEU A 410 64.77 28.38 -23.53
N GLN A 411 65.83 29.15 -23.77
CA GLN A 411 65.75 30.53 -24.25
C GLN A 411 66.55 30.66 -25.54
N TRP A 412 66.14 31.57 -26.42
CA TRP A 412 66.84 31.85 -27.67
C TRP A 412 66.75 33.32 -28.03
N GLY A 413 67.68 33.77 -28.86
CA GLY A 413 67.72 35.15 -29.33
C GLY A 413 68.91 35.38 -30.24
N SER A 414 69.18 36.66 -30.51
CA SER A 414 70.33 37.10 -31.29
C SER A 414 71.37 37.79 -30.41
N PHE A 415 72.61 37.84 -30.91
CA PHE A 415 73.69 38.61 -30.32
C PHE A 415 74.47 39.33 -31.43
N MET A 416 75.11 40.45 -31.07
CA MET A 416 76.04 41.18 -31.91
C MET A 416 77.21 41.64 -31.04
N SER A 417 78.45 41.38 -31.48
CA SER A 417 79.62 42.02 -30.86
C SER A 417 79.83 43.42 -31.43
N SER A 418 80.43 44.31 -30.62
CA SER A 418 80.77 45.68 -31.03
C SER A 418 82.25 45.96 -30.74
N GLY A 419 82.96 46.57 -31.69
CA GLY A 419 84.38 46.93 -31.57
C GLY A 419 85.33 46.20 -32.54
N THR A 420 86.60 46.62 -32.56
CA THR A 420 87.71 45.98 -33.31
C THR A 420 88.62 45.22 -32.34
N GLY A 421 89.26 44.13 -32.80
CA GLY A 421 90.27 43.39 -32.02
C GLY A 421 89.75 42.42 -30.95
N ASN A 422 89.01 41.38 -31.36
CA ASN A 422 88.42 40.34 -30.51
C ASN A 422 87.40 40.87 -29.46
N PRO A 423 86.29 41.50 -29.89
CA PRO A 423 85.29 42.04 -28.99
C PRO A 423 84.45 40.94 -28.32
N ASN A 424 84.02 41.20 -27.08
CA ASN A 424 82.99 40.40 -26.42
C ASN A 424 81.60 40.85 -26.86
N ALA A 425 80.64 39.93 -26.98
CA ALA A 425 79.21 40.24 -27.10
C ALA A 425 78.51 39.99 -25.77
N THR A 426 77.52 40.82 -25.43
CA THR A 426 76.67 40.61 -24.26
C THR A 426 75.28 40.18 -24.73
N VAL A 427 74.80 39.08 -24.17
CA VAL A 427 73.46 38.54 -24.38
C VAL A 427 72.62 38.82 -23.15
N THR A 428 71.40 39.33 -23.35
CA THR A 428 70.36 39.40 -22.31
C THR A 428 69.28 38.36 -22.62
N PHE A 429 68.92 37.55 -21.64
CA PHE A 429 67.87 36.55 -21.79
C PHE A 429 66.47 37.19 -21.66
N PRO A 430 65.46 36.69 -22.40
CA PRO A 430 64.07 37.12 -22.26
C PRO A 430 63.54 37.10 -20.82
N ILE A 431 63.92 36.07 -20.06
CA ILE A 431 63.62 35.93 -18.64
C ILE A 431 64.88 35.48 -17.89
N ALA A 432 64.96 35.83 -16.60
CA ALA A 432 66.02 35.29 -15.75
C ALA A 432 65.77 33.79 -15.48
N PHE A 433 66.81 32.96 -15.60
CA PHE A 433 66.77 31.61 -15.04
C PHE A 433 66.63 31.69 -13.51
N PRO A 434 65.61 31.09 -12.89
CA PRO A 434 65.39 31.17 -11.45
C PRO A 434 66.61 30.73 -10.63
N ASN A 435 67.25 29.63 -11.01
CA ASN A 435 68.37 29.02 -10.30
C ASN A 435 69.70 29.22 -11.01
N ALA A 436 69.84 28.77 -12.26
CA ALA A 436 71.10 28.85 -13.01
C ALA A 436 70.91 28.69 -14.52
N CYS A 437 71.79 29.34 -15.30
CA CYS A 437 72.04 28.99 -16.70
C CYS A 437 73.01 27.81 -16.74
N LEU A 438 72.59 26.66 -17.29
CA LEU A 438 73.44 25.47 -17.44
C LEU A 438 74.43 25.63 -18.60
N GLY A 439 74.04 26.33 -19.65
CA GLY A 439 74.90 26.57 -20.78
C GLY A 439 74.23 27.40 -21.87
N LEU A 440 75.07 28.06 -22.67
CA LEU A 440 74.65 28.79 -23.86
C LEU A 440 75.49 28.30 -25.04
N SER A 441 74.81 27.98 -26.14
CA SER A 441 75.41 27.60 -27.41
C SER A 441 75.19 28.72 -28.44
N PRO A 442 76.23 29.53 -28.74
CA PRO A 442 76.14 30.55 -29.77
C PRO A 442 76.43 29.96 -31.15
N THR A 443 75.67 30.37 -32.15
CA THR A 443 75.92 30.06 -33.56
C THR A 443 76.09 31.35 -34.33
N ILE A 444 77.15 31.41 -35.15
CA ILE A 444 77.46 32.57 -35.98
C ILE A 444 76.46 32.60 -37.15
N GLY A 445 75.89 33.77 -37.44
CA GLY A 445 74.91 33.92 -38.51
C GLY A 445 74.73 35.39 -38.92
N GLY A 446 74.44 35.63 -40.21
CA GLY A 446 74.22 36.97 -40.76
C GLY A 446 75.47 37.62 -41.37
N GLY A 447 75.85 37.20 -42.58
CA GLY A 447 76.77 37.94 -43.46
C GLY A 447 78.22 38.11 -42.98
N SER A 448 78.64 37.42 -41.92
CA SER A 448 80.01 37.49 -41.41
C SER A 448 80.96 36.69 -42.32
N ILE A 449 81.83 37.36 -43.08
CA ILE A 449 82.80 36.75 -44.00
C ILE A 449 84.17 36.64 -43.30
N GLY A 450 84.61 35.43 -42.93
CA GLY A 450 85.89 35.18 -42.26
C GLY A 450 85.93 33.93 -41.35
N ASN A 451 87.13 33.58 -40.85
CA ASN A 451 87.33 32.49 -39.89
C ASN A 451 87.09 33.00 -38.45
N PHE A 452 85.85 32.86 -37.98
CA PHE A 452 85.44 33.32 -36.66
C PHE A 452 85.25 32.15 -35.69
N THR A 453 85.54 32.40 -34.41
CA THR A 453 85.20 31.51 -33.30
C THR A 453 84.41 32.31 -32.29
N VAL A 454 83.23 31.82 -31.92
CA VAL A 454 82.43 32.37 -30.82
C VAL A 454 82.30 31.30 -29.76
N GLN A 455 82.61 31.66 -28.52
CA GLN A 455 82.48 30.78 -27.36
C GLN A 455 81.83 31.53 -26.20
N THR A 456 81.14 30.79 -25.35
CA THR A 456 80.56 31.33 -24.11
C THR A 456 81.69 31.58 -23.12
N TYR A 457 81.93 32.85 -22.79
CA TYR A 457 82.95 33.25 -21.81
C TYR A 457 82.43 33.14 -20.38
N ALA A 458 81.22 33.64 -20.14
CA ALA A 458 80.53 33.53 -18.86
C ALA A 458 79.02 33.50 -19.06
N ALA A 459 78.30 32.72 -18.24
CA ALA A 459 76.85 32.67 -18.23
C ALA A 459 76.31 33.04 -16.85
N PHE A 460 75.25 33.84 -16.82
CA PHE A 460 74.59 34.34 -15.63
C PHE A 460 73.09 34.00 -15.69
N LYS A 461 72.35 34.27 -14.62
CA LYS A 461 70.89 34.04 -14.62
C LYS A 461 70.16 34.89 -15.66
N THR A 462 70.62 36.10 -15.90
CA THR A 462 69.95 37.12 -16.74
C THR A 462 70.52 37.24 -18.15
N GLY A 463 71.63 36.57 -18.45
CA GLY A 463 72.34 36.75 -19.71
C GLY A 463 73.67 36.02 -19.76
N ALA A 464 74.48 36.34 -20.76
CA ALA A 464 75.81 35.75 -20.94
C ALA A 464 76.76 36.72 -21.65
N THR A 465 78.06 36.52 -21.45
CA THR A 465 79.12 37.15 -22.23
C THR A 465 79.71 36.13 -23.18
N LEU A 466 79.77 36.48 -24.46
CA LEU A 466 80.38 35.69 -25.52
C LEU A 466 81.73 36.30 -25.89
N SER A 467 82.75 35.47 -26.03
CA SER A 467 84.04 35.87 -26.62
C SER A 467 83.98 35.61 -28.12
N CYS A 468 84.12 36.66 -28.93
CA CYS A 468 84.19 36.56 -30.39
C CYS A 468 85.64 36.79 -30.84
N GLN A 469 86.25 35.79 -31.47
CA GLN A 469 87.64 35.83 -31.93
C GLN A 469 87.72 35.59 -33.45
N ASN A 470 88.72 36.19 -34.10
CA ASN A 470 89.11 35.90 -35.48
C ASN A 470 90.62 35.66 -35.54
N ASN A 471 91.06 34.80 -36.46
CA ASN A 471 92.47 34.53 -36.73
C ASN A 471 93.17 35.62 -37.61
N ALA A 472 92.43 36.62 -38.13
CA ALA A 472 92.98 37.80 -38.83
C ALA A 472 92.11 39.06 -38.61
N GLY A 473 92.75 40.23 -38.53
CA GLY A 473 92.19 41.52 -38.08
C GLY A 473 90.73 41.81 -38.47
N MET A 474 89.87 41.96 -37.46
CA MET A 474 88.45 42.28 -37.63
C MET A 474 88.25 43.71 -38.15
N SER A 475 87.45 43.85 -39.22
CA SER A 475 86.96 45.14 -39.73
C SER A 475 85.49 45.43 -39.34
N GLY A 476 84.78 44.47 -38.73
CA GLY A 476 83.37 44.61 -38.33
C GLY A 476 82.94 43.64 -37.21
N GLY A 477 81.78 43.92 -36.58
CA GLY A 477 81.20 43.09 -35.50
C GLY A 477 80.70 41.73 -35.99
N VAL A 478 80.66 40.74 -35.09
CA VAL A 478 80.19 39.38 -35.36
C VAL A 478 78.80 39.21 -34.79
N GLY A 479 77.88 38.76 -35.65
CA GLY A 479 76.49 38.49 -35.30
C GLY A 479 76.16 37.02 -35.29
N GLY A 480 75.10 36.67 -34.57
CA GLY A 480 74.60 35.31 -34.56
C GLY A 480 73.35 35.13 -33.70
N ASN A 481 72.97 33.87 -33.58
CA ASN A 481 71.87 33.43 -32.72
C ASN A 481 72.43 32.62 -31.54
N TYR A 482 71.65 32.50 -30.47
CA TYR A 482 72.00 31.64 -29.35
C TYR A 482 70.82 30.79 -28.92
N PHE A 483 71.15 29.64 -28.33
CA PHE A 483 70.25 28.88 -27.47
C PHE A 483 70.87 28.79 -26.08
N ALA A 484 70.10 29.06 -25.04
CA ALA A 484 70.49 28.92 -23.65
C ALA A 484 69.53 27.98 -22.91
N ILE A 485 70.05 27.11 -22.06
CA ILE A 485 69.26 26.19 -21.23
C ILE A 485 69.63 26.36 -19.76
N GLY A 486 68.63 26.27 -18.89
CA GLY A 486 68.78 26.46 -17.44
C GLY A 486 67.48 26.12 -16.71
N PHE A 487 67.40 26.46 -15.42
CA PHE A 487 66.23 26.25 -14.57
C PHE A 487 66.21 27.25 -13.41
#